data_AF-A0A7K4FYH3-F1
#
_entry.id   AF-A0A7K4FYH3-F1
#
_cell.length_a   1.000
_cell.length_b   1.000
_cell.length_c   1.000
_cell.angle_alpha   90.00
_cell.angle_beta   90.00
_cell.angle_gamma   90.00
#
_symmetry.space_group_name_H-M   'P 1'
#
loop_
_entity.id
_entity.type
_entity.pdbx_description
1 polymer ?
#
loop_
_entity_poly.entity_id
_entity_poly.type
_entity_poly.pdbx_seq_one_letter_code
_entity_poly.pdbx_strand_id
1 'polypeptide(L)' 'MDTENNNLMNYDDMFNFINEHKPDWEKLIDGDKVKIKTNEHIVKFEFLEQLKKKYNFRITEVSFSDYYGIVFSIERQ' A
#
# COMPACT_ATOMS: atom_id res chain seq x y z
N MET A 1 13.68 -15.88 14.56
CA MET A 1 13.26 -14.47 14.72
C MET A 1 13.30 -13.80 13.35
N ASP A 2 12.60 -14.38 12.35
CA ASP A 2 12.96 -14.12 10.95
C ASP A 2 11.76 -13.73 10.07
N THR A 3 10.53 -13.96 10.53
CA THR A 3 9.33 -13.67 9.73
C THR A 3 9.01 -12.18 9.71
N GLU A 4 9.15 -11.48 10.84
CA GLU A 4 8.87 -10.03 10.94
C GLU A 4 9.86 -9.20 10.12
N ASN A 5 11.16 -9.51 10.19
CA ASN A 5 12.18 -8.82 9.40
C ASN A 5 12.01 -9.04 7.89
N ASN A 6 11.66 -10.24 7.44
CA ASN A 6 11.37 -10.52 6.03
C ASN A 6 10.06 -9.88 5.54
N ASN A 7 9.11 -9.62 6.44
CA ASN A 7 7.88 -8.90 6.11
C ASN A 7 8.14 -7.39 5.97
N LEU A 8 8.94 -6.80 6.87
CA LEU A 8 9.33 -5.39 6.82
C LEU A 8 10.11 -5.06 5.54
N MET A 9 11.10 -5.88 5.20
CA MET A 9 11.95 -5.68 4.01
C MET A 9 11.13 -5.69 2.70
N ASN A 10 10.06 -6.47 2.64
CA ASN A 10 9.23 -6.55 1.44
C ASN A 10 8.27 -5.36 1.27
N TYR A 11 7.77 -4.82 2.38
CA TYR A 11 6.97 -3.59 2.33
C TYR A 11 7.82 -2.39 1.94
N ASP A 12 9.05 -2.29 2.42
CA ASP A 12 9.94 -1.19 2.05
C ASP A 12 10.27 -1.21 0.54
N ASP A 13 10.56 -2.39 -0.03
CA ASP A 13 10.73 -2.55 -1.48
C ASP A 13 9.47 -2.20 -2.27
N MET A 14 8.28 -2.52 -1.75
CA MET A 14 7.01 -2.15 -2.36
C MET A 14 6.83 -0.63 -2.35
N PHE A 15 7.06 0.04 -1.23
CA PHE A 15 6.89 1.48 -1.13
C PHE A 15 7.97 2.27 -1.89
N ASN A 16 9.19 1.73 -2.02
CA ASN A 16 10.19 2.29 -2.92
C ASN A 16 9.70 2.26 -4.38
N PHE A 17 9.16 1.14 -4.83
CA PHE A 17 8.59 1.03 -6.18
C PHE A 17 7.37 1.94 -6.38
N ILE A 18 6.51 2.08 -5.36
CA ILE A 18 5.41 3.06 -5.39
C ILE A 18 5.97 4.47 -5.52
N ASN A 19 6.96 4.86 -4.73
CA ASN A 19 7.54 6.20 -4.75
C ASN A 19 8.18 6.55 -6.11
N GLU A 20 8.77 5.56 -6.81
CA GLU A 20 9.32 5.74 -8.16
C GLU A 20 8.26 6.02 -9.23
N HIS A 21 7.03 5.49 -9.08
CA HIS A 21 5.97 5.57 -10.11
C HIS A 21 4.82 6.50 -9.74
N LYS A 22 4.61 6.72 -8.43
CA LYS A 22 3.51 7.43 -7.78
C LYS A 22 4.05 8.15 -6.54
N PRO A 23 4.91 9.18 -6.69
CA PRO A 23 5.56 9.85 -5.56
C PRO A 23 4.59 10.56 -4.60
N ASP A 24 3.37 10.87 -5.06
CA ASP A 24 2.32 11.46 -4.22
C ASP A 24 1.58 10.43 -3.34
N TRP A 25 1.89 9.14 -3.47
CA TRP A 25 1.30 8.09 -2.65
C TRP A 25 2.14 7.86 -1.39
N GLU A 26 1.47 7.74 -0.26
CA GLU A 26 2.11 7.71 1.06
C GLU A 26 1.96 6.33 1.71
N LYS A 27 3.02 5.89 2.41
CA LYS A 27 2.97 4.79 3.37
C LYS A 27 2.37 5.30 4.68
N LEU A 28 1.29 4.67 5.13
CA LEU A 28 0.76 4.88 6.48
C LEU A 28 0.93 3.60 7.30
N ILE A 29 1.27 3.77 8.57
CA ILE A 29 1.34 2.69 9.55
C ILE A 29 0.36 3.05 10.66
N ASP A 30 -0.62 2.19 10.89
CA ASP A 30 -1.66 2.37 11.91
C ASP A 30 -1.71 1.10 12.77
N GLY A 31 -1.01 1.14 13.90
CA GLY A 31 -0.75 -0.04 14.71
C GLY A 31 0.08 -1.07 13.94
N ASP A 32 -0.49 -2.25 13.75
CA ASP A 32 0.08 -3.37 12.99
C ASP A 32 -0.31 -3.36 11.50
N LYS A 33 -1.19 -2.43 11.09
CA LYS A 33 -1.66 -2.35 9.71
C LYS A 33 -0.79 -1.43 8.86
N VAL A 34 -0.41 -1.93 7.68
CA VAL A 34 0.24 -1.15 6.64
C VAL A 34 -0.84 -0.66 5.66
N LYS A 35 -0.82 0.63 5.32
CA LYS A 35 -1.78 1.21 4.37
C LYS A 35 -1.07 2.03 3.29
N ILE A 36 -1.68 2.06 2.12
CA ILE A 36 -1.33 2.92 0.99
C ILE A 36 -2.34 4.06 0.95
N LYS A 37 -1.89 5.31 1.12
CA LYS A 37 -2.73 6.49 0.92
C LYS A 37 -2.42 7.11 -0.43
N THR A 38 -3.45 7.37 -1.21
CA THR A 38 -3.34 7.99 -2.53
C THR A 38 -3.89 9.41 -2.47
N ASN A 39 -3.38 10.29 -3.32
CA ASN A 39 -4.00 11.58 -3.61
C ASN A 39 -5.13 11.47 -4.64
N GLU A 40 -5.49 10.26 -5.06
CA GLU A 40 -6.52 10.02 -6.06
C GLU A 40 -7.91 10.00 -5.40
N HIS A 41 -8.89 10.61 -6.06
CA HIS A 41 -10.29 10.62 -5.60
C HIS A 41 -11.16 9.55 -6.26
N ILE A 42 -10.62 8.88 -7.29
CA ILE A 42 -11.27 7.80 -8.03
C ILE A 42 -10.31 6.62 -8.05
N VAL A 43 -10.80 5.44 -7.66
CA VAL A 43 -9.97 4.23 -7.65
C VAL A 43 -9.61 3.82 -9.08
N LYS A 44 -8.34 3.94 -9.46
CA LYS A 44 -7.80 3.33 -10.68
C LYS A 44 -7.04 2.05 -10.30
N PHE A 45 -7.71 0.91 -10.48
CA PHE A 45 -7.18 -0.39 -10.04
C PHE A 45 -5.93 -0.85 -10.81
N GLU A 46 -5.62 -0.31 -11.97
CA GLU A 46 -4.53 -0.81 -12.83
C GLU A 46 -3.17 -0.87 -12.11
N PHE A 47 -2.80 0.18 -11.39
CA PHE A 47 -1.53 0.20 -10.67
C PHE A 47 -1.57 -0.69 -9.41
N LEU A 48 -2.70 -0.70 -8.68
CA LEU A 48 -2.89 -1.59 -7.53
C LEU A 48 -2.82 -3.07 -7.92
N GLU A 49 -3.37 -3.45 -9.07
CA GLU A 49 -3.30 -4.80 -9.61
C GLU A 49 -1.86 -5.19 -9.99
N GLN A 50 -1.07 -4.26 -10.52
CA GLN A 50 0.36 -4.49 -10.76
C GLN A 50 1.13 -4.72 -9.45
N LEU A 51 0.89 -3.87 -8.45
CA LEU A 51 1.50 -4.03 -7.12
C LEU A 51 1.11 -5.38 -6.52
N LYS A 52 -0.18 -5.75 -6.59
CA LYS A 52 -0.70 -7.02 -6.08
C LYS A 52 -0.02 -8.23 -6.72
N LYS A 53 0.17 -8.22 -8.04
CA LYS A 53 0.88 -9.30 -8.76
C LYS A 53 2.36 -9.37 -8.41
N LYS A 54 3.01 -8.23 -8.19
CA LYS A 54 4.46 -8.17 -7.91
C LYS A 54 4.80 -8.53 -6.47
N TYR A 55 3.98 -8.09 -5.50
CA TYR A 55 4.28 -8.19 -4.06
C TYR A 55 3.38 -9.16 -3.30
N ASN A 56 2.41 -9.79 -3.98
CA ASN A 56 1.49 -10.79 -3.40
C ASN A 56 0.81 -10.30 -2.11
N PHE A 57 0.04 -9.21 -2.20
CA PHE A 57 -0.77 -8.71 -1.10
C PHE A 57 -2.26 -8.71 -1.44
N ARG A 58 -3.09 -8.62 -0.42
CA ARG A 58 -4.53 -8.37 -0.53
C ARG A 58 -4.88 -7.02 0.08
N ILE A 59 -5.88 -6.37 -0.50
CA ILE A 59 -6.52 -5.21 0.11
C ILE A 59 -7.53 -5.74 1.12
N THR A 60 -7.43 -5.30 2.38
CA THR A 60 -8.33 -5.73 3.46
C THR A 60 -9.40 -4.70 3.77
N GLU A 61 -9.14 -3.44 3.48
CA GLU A 61 -10.07 -2.34 3.74
C GLU A 61 -9.81 -1.19 2.76
N VAL A 62 -10.88 -0.50 2.35
CA VAL A 62 -10.81 0.73 1.57
C VAL A 62 -11.58 1.80 2.33
N SER A 63 -10.93 2.93 2.59
CA SER A 63 -11.53 4.09 3.25
C SER A 63 -11.31 5.35 2.42
N PHE A 64 -12.27 6.26 2.48
CA PHE A 64 -12.19 7.56 1.85
C PHE A 64 -11.85 8.57 2.92
N SER A 65 -10.74 9.29 2.78
CA SER A 65 -10.49 10.45 3.64
C SER A 65 -11.24 11.64 3.07
N ASP A 66 -12.04 12.31 3.89
CA ASP A 66 -12.94 13.40 3.46
C ASP A 66 -12.21 14.57 2.76
N TYR A 67 -10.87 14.63 2.82
CA TYR A 67 -10.06 15.71 2.26
C TYR A 67 -8.80 15.28 1.48
N TYR A 68 -8.33 14.03 1.53
CA TYR A 68 -6.96 13.69 1.08
C TYR A 68 -6.83 12.39 0.26
N GLY A 69 -7.92 11.91 -0.35
CA GLY A 69 -7.91 10.77 -1.27
C GLY A 69 -8.22 9.42 -0.61
N ILE A 70 -7.88 8.33 -1.29
CA ILE A 70 -8.29 6.97 -0.93
C ILE A 70 -7.18 6.28 -0.13
N VAL A 71 -7.56 5.57 0.92
CA VAL A 71 -6.63 4.79 1.74
C VAL A 71 -6.98 3.30 1.64
N PHE A 72 -5.98 2.51 1.25
CA PHE A 72 -6.06 1.05 1.12
C PHE A 72 -5.27 0.40 2.26
N SER A 73 -5.94 -0.30 3.17
CA SER A 73 -5.26 -1.21 4.09
C SER A 73 -4.85 -2.46 3.33
N ILE A 74 -3.60 -2.91 3.53
CA ILE A 74 -3.06 -4.06 2.83
C ILE A 74 -2.46 -5.07 3.80
N GLU A 75 -2.56 -6.34 3.44
CA GLU A 75 -1.93 -7.45 4.16
C GLU A 75 -1.27 -8.38 3.15
N ARG A 76 -0.13 -8.96 3.55
CA ARG A 76 0.53 -9.97 2.73
C ARG A 76 -0.36 -11.20 2.60
N GLN A 77 -0.35 -11.81 1.42
CA GLN A 77 -1.06 -13.05 1.13
C GLN A 77 -0.12 -14.25 1.15
#